data_AF-M7ZU02-F1
#
_entry.id   AF-M7ZU02-F1
#
_cell.length_a   1.000
_cell.length_b   1.000
_cell.length_c   1.000
_cell.angle_alpha   90.00
_cell.angle_beta   90.00
_cell.angle_gamma   90.00
#
_symmetry.space_group_name_H-M   'P 1'
#
loop_
_entity.id
_entity.type
_entity.pdbx_description
1 polymer ?
#
loop_
_entity_poly.entity_id
_entity_poly.type
_entity_poly.pdbx_seq_one_letter_code
_entity_poly.pdbx_strand_id
1 'polypeptide(L)'
;MELLSHAEPLILEEPLKPWLTLKRNIQNIKYLPELADISFKRRYGSSIGSWFRKQYPKQNHTFEVFAIEADPTFHPDYATRKGVTLLPYAAWVKNDTLSFEINGDPGKEDEAKASGRGMGRIRPTAGKKMSGKVRSVQAFDFAEWLKQTVSEQDYVVMKMDVEGTEFDLIPRLFDTGAICLVDEVFLECHYNRWQRCCPGERSPKYQNTYEECLELFSSLRESGVLVHQWF
;
A
#
# COMPACT_ATOMS: atom_id res chain seq x y z
N MET A 1 -13.23 -14.66 11.49
CA MET A 1 -13.75 -15.88 10.83
C MET A 1 -15.01 -15.59 10.01
N GLU A 2 -16.19 -15.45 10.62
CA GLU A 2 -17.48 -15.29 9.90
C GLU A 2 -17.60 -14.05 8.98
N LEU A 3 -16.85 -12.98 9.30
CA LEU A 3 -16.77 -11.78 8.46
C LEU A 3 -16.06 -12.00 7.11
N LEU A 4 -15.05 -12.89 7.08
CA LEU A 4 -14.22 -13.09 5.89
C LEU A 4 -14.87 -14.00 4.85
N SER A 5 -15.80 -14.88 5.24
CA SER A 5 -16.58 -15.70 4.31
C SER A 5 -17.56 -14.89 3.45
N HIS A 6 -17.82 -13.64 3.84
CA HIS A 6 -18.70 -12.71 3.12
C HIS A 6 -17.96 -11.78 2.16
N ALA A 7 -16.63 -11.75 2.20
CA ALA A 7 -15.81 -10.86 1.38
C ALA A 7 -15.64 -11.36 -0.06
N GLU A 8 -15.16 -10.49 -0.95
CA GLU A 8 -14.86 -10.89 -2.32
C GLU A 8 -13.71 -11.92 -2.38
N PRO A 9 -13.77 -12.90 -3.31
CA PRO A 9 -12.74 -13.92 -3.43
C PRO A 9 -11.43 -13.34 -3.95
N LEU A 10 -10.31 -13.92 -3.52
CA LEU A 10 -9.00 -13.61 -4.06
C LEU A 10 -8.91 -13.99 -5.55
N ILE A 11 -8.21 -13.16 -6.33
CA ILE A 11 -8.00 -13.29 -7.76
C ILE A 11 -6.78 -14.19 -7.96
N LEU A 12 -7.01 -15.50 -8.02
CA LEU A 12 -5.96 -16.53 -8.00
C LEU A 12 -5.04 -16.56 -9.25
N GLU A 13 -5.37 -15.82 -10.31
CA GLU A 13 -4.60 -15.78 -11.56
C GLU A 13 -4.03 -14.38 -11.84
N GLU A 14 -2.81 -14.30 -12.39
CA GLU A 14 -2.13 -13.04 -12.69
C GLU A 14 -2.94 -12.21 -13.72
N PRO A 15 -3.38 -10.98 -13.38
CA PRO A 15 -4.22 -10.20 -14.29
C PRO A 15 -3.51 -9.76 -15.58
N LEU A 16 -3.89 -10.36 -16.72
CA LEU A 16 -3.40 -9.94 -18.06
C LEU A 16 -3.69 -8.46 -18.40
N LYS A 17 -4.72 -7.86 -17.78
CA LYS A 17 -5.10 -6.46 -17.93
C LYS A 17 -5.46 -5.86 -16.56
N PRO A 18 -4.48 -5.48 -15.72
CA PRO A 18 -4.70 -5.12 -14.32
C PRO A 18 -5.80 -4.07 -14.12
N TRP A 19 -5.83 -3.00 -14.92
CA TRP A 19 -6.84 -1.93 -14.82
C TRP A 19 -8.29 -2.40 -15.08
N LEU A 20 -8.50 -3.40 -15.93
CA LEU A 20 -9.84 -3.98 -16.14
C LEU A 20 -10.23 -4.87 -14.97
N THR A 21 -9.27 -5.67 -14.48
CA THR A 21 -9.46 -6.53 -13.32
C THR A 21 -9.75 -5.72 -12.06
N LEU A 22 -9.01 -4.62 -11.81
CA LEU A 22 -9.30 -3.67 -10.74
C LEU A 22 -10.71 -3.10 -10.86
N LYS A 23 -11.08 -2.60 -12.05
CA LYS A 23 -12.41 -1.99 -12.26
C LYS A 23 -13.54 -2.98 -11.97
N ARG A 24 -13.37 -4.26 -12.30
CA ARG A 24 -14.29 -5.34 -11.92
C ARG A 24 -14.23 -5.64 -10.42
N ASN A 25 -13.03 -5.68 -9.82
CA ASN A 25 -12.86 -6.00 -8.41
C ASN A 25 -13.51 -4.95 -7.50
N ILE A 26 -13.30 -3.66 -7.78
CA ILE A 26 -13.90 -2.52 -7.04
C ILE A 26 -15.43 -2.57 -6.99
N GLN A 27 -16.09 -3.19 -7.98
CA GLN A 27 -17.55 -3.39 -7.98
C GLN A 27 -18.01 -4.53 -7.06
N ASN A 28 -17.10 -5.43 -6.69
CA ASN A 28 -17.36 -6.61 -5.87
C ASN A 28 -16.87 -6.47 -4.42
N ILE A 29 -15.90 -5.57 -4.16
CA ILE A 29 -15.33 -5.31 -2.83
C ILE A 29 -16.44 -5.16 -1.79
N LYS A 30 -16.31 -5.93 -0.71
CA LYS A 30 -17.22 -5.87 0.44
C LYS A 30 -16.56 -5.11 1.56
N TYR A 31 -16.79 -3.80 1.57
CA TYR A 31 -16.27 -2.91 2.59
C TYR A 31 -16.78 -3.33 3.97
N LEU A 32 -15.90 -3.38 4.97
CA LEU A 32 -16.23 -3.81 6.33
C LEU A 32 -17.42 -3.05 6.97
N PRO A 33 -17.68 -1.74 6.72
CA PRO A 33 -18.87 -1.04 7.24
C PRO A 33 -20.19 -1.45 6.55
N GLU A 34 -20.17 -2.34 5.54
CA GLU A 34 -21.34 -3.00 4.97
C GLU A 34 -21.56 -4.40 5.57
N LEU A 35 -20.52 -5.00 6.15
CA LEU A 35 -20.53 -6.34 6.72
C LEU A 35 -20.69 -6.36 8.25
N ALA A 36 -20.34 -5.26 8.92
CA ALA A 36 -20.40 -5.12 10.37
C ALA A 36 -20.95 -3.75 10.82
N ASP A 37 -21.60 -3.75 11.97
CA ASP A 37 -21.81 -2.53 12.75
C ASP A 37 -20.45 -2.10 13.32
N ILE A 38 -20.02 -0.86 13.02
CA ILE A 38 -18.76 -0.28 13.50
C ILE A 38 -19.01 0.90 14.46
N SER A 39 -20.25 1.11 14.89
CA SER A 39 -20.67 2.26 15.71
C SER A 39 -19.98 2.36 17.07
N PHE A 40 -19.43 1.25 17.57
CA PHE A 40 -18.65 1.19 18.81
C PHE A 40 -17.22 1.75 18.68
N LYS A 41 -16.69 1.94 17.46
CA LYS A 41 -15.35 2.49 17.19
C LYS A 41 -15.36 4.03 17.13
N ARG A 42 -14.28 4.71 17.54
CA ARG A 42 -14.28 6.17 17.83
C ARG A 42 -13.59 7.05 16.75
N ARG A 43 -14.26 8.16 16.37
CA ARG A 43 -13.78 9.44 15.74
C ARG A 43 -13.12 9.45 14.33
N TYR A 44 -13.22 10.61 13.61
CA TYR A 44 -12.13 11.59 13.26
C TYR A 44 -12.42 12.59 12.06
N GLY A 45 -11.73 12.58 10.88
CA GLY A 45 -12.07 13.39 9.66
C GLY A 45 -11.06 13.40 8.46
N SER A 46 -11.45 12.93 7.25
CA SER A 46 -10.53 12.48 6.14
C SER A 46 -10.63 13.19 4.78
N SER A 47 -9.49 13.41 4.10
CA SER A 47 -9.44 13.64 2.64
C SER A 47 -8.34 12.88 1.86
N ILE A 48 -8.29 11.54 1.92
CA ILE A 48 -7.58 10.75 0.88
C ILE A 48 -8.42 10.65 -0.40
N GLY A 49 -7.80 11.00 -1.53
CA GLY A 49 -8.30 10.75 -2.89
C GLY A 49 -9.73 11.21 -3.19
N SER A 50 -10.31 10.64 -4.26
CA SER A 50 -11.75 10.69 -4.53
C SER A 50 -12.44 9.34 -4.27
N TRP A 51 -11.69 8.24 -4.16
CA TRP A 51 -12.23 6.90 -3.89
C TRP A 51 -12.61 6.77 -2.41
N PHE A 52 -11.69 7.06 -1.48
CA PHE A 52 -11.93 6.86 -0.05
C PHE A 52 -13.13 7.69 0.40
N ARG A 53 -13.19 8.97 0.02
CA ARG A 53 -14.35 9.86 0.27
C ARG A 53 -15.70 9.41 -0.32
N LYS A 54 -15.73 8.44 -1.24
CA LYS A 54 -16.98 7.84 -1.76
C LYS A 54 -17.42 6.61 -0.97
N GLN A 55 -16.47 5.91 -0.36
CA GLN A 55 -16.72 4.65 0.37
C GLN A 55 -16.69 4.86 1.90
N TYR A 56 -16.08 5.95 2.35
CA TYR A 56 -15.94 6.37 3.74
C TYR A 56 -16.12 7.89 3.83
N PRO A 57 -16.77 8.40 4.87
CA PRO A 57 -17.35 7.64 5.96
C PRO A 57 -18.69 6.99 5.60
N LYS A 58 -18.92 5.79 6.12
CA LYS A 58 -20.24 5.18 6.28
C LYS A 58 -20.73 5.39 7.72
N GLN A 59 -22.02 5.19 7.96
CA GLN A 59 -22.64 5.20 9.30
C GLN A 59 -22.51 6.53 10.10
N ASN A 60 -22.27 7.69 9.47
CA ASN A 60 -22.12 9.01 10.12
C ASN A 60 -20.89 9.18 11.04
N HIS A 61 -19.88 8.32 10.90
CA HIS A 61 -18.57 8.49 11.51
C HIS A 61 -17.64 9.34 10.64
N THR A 62 -16.37 9.48 11.02
CA THR A 62 -15.33 10.27 10.33
C THR A 62 -13.96 9.60 10.58
N PHE A 63 -12.86 9.96 9.88
CA PHE A 63 -11.60 9.15 9.84
C PHE A 63 -10.30 9.99 9.94
N GLU A 64 -9.35 9.71 10.83
CA GLU A 64 -8.07 10.46 10.85
C GLU A 64 -7.19 9.96 9.70
N VAL A 65 -6.47 10.87 9.06
CA VAL A 65 -5.68 10.52 7.88
C VAL A 65 -4.24 10.90 8.08
N PHE A 66 -3.43 9.87 8.02
CA PHE A 66 -2.00 9.98 7.81
C PHE A 66 -1.71 9.61 6.36
N ALA A 67 -1.05 10.50 5.63
CA ALA A 67 -0.44 10.21 4.35
C ALA A 67 1.05 10.00 4.60
N ILE A 68 1.56 8.78 4.41
CA ILE A 68 2.98 8.46 4.55
C ILE A 68 3.58 8.49 3.15
N GLU A 69 4.51 9.41 2.90
CA GLU A 69 5.04 9.68 1.56
C GLU A 69 6.51 10.08 1.62
N ALA A 70 7.37 9.32 0.95
CA ALA A 70 8.81 9.50 0.95
C ALA A 70 9.32 10.43 -0.16
N ASP A 71 8.61 10.55 -1.30
CA ASP A 71 9.04 11.43 -2.39
C ASP A 71 8.52 12.86 -2.18
N PRO A 72 9.40 13.86 -1.97
CA PRO A 72 8.99 15.24 -1.79
C PRO A 72 8.29 15.86 -3.01
N THR A 73 8.31 15.18 -4.16
CA THR A 73 7.53 15.57 -5.34
C THR A 73 6.02 15.57 -5.08
N PHE A 74 5.52 14.70 -4.17
CA PHE A 74 4.09 14.62 -3.83
C PHE A 74 3.72 15.40 -2.55
N HIS A 75 4.70 15.85 -1.74
CA HIS A 75 4.43 16.57 -0.48
C HIS A 75 3.51 17.80 -0.64
N PRO A 76 3.64 18.67 -1.68
CA PRO A 76 2.74 19.80 -1.87
C PRO A 76 1.27 19.39 -2.10
N ASP A 77 1.05 18.29 -2.80
CA ASP A 77 -0.29 17.75 -3.09
C ASP A 77 -0.98 17.20 -1.85
N TYR A 78 -0.23 16.77 -0.83
CA TYR A 78 -0.75 16.36 0.47
C TYR A 78 -0.88 17.54 1.44
N ALA A 79 0.09 18.46 1.48
CA ALA A 79 0.06 19.65 2.35
C ALA A 79 -1.13 20.60 2.07
N THR A 80 -1.69 20.56 0.85
CA THR A 80 -2.88 21.34 0.47
C THR A 80 -4.22 20.66 0.80
N ARG A 81 -4.22 19.41 1.29
CA ARG A 81 -5.43 18.63 1.58
C ARG A 81 -5.93 18.86 3.01
N LYS A 82 -7.14 19.39 3.15
CA LYS A 82 -7.78 19.61 4.46
C LYS A 82 -8.15 18.28 5.12
N GLY A 83 -7.70 18.05 6.36
CA GLY A 83 -7.95 16.79 7.07
C GLY A 83 -7.04 15.66 6.60
N VAL A 84 -5.78 15.99 6.30
CA VAL A 84 -4.69 15.03 6.04
C VAL A 84 -3.44 15.50 6.76
N THR A 85 -2.88 14.64 7.60
CA THR A 85 -1.56 14.81 8.23
C THR A 85 -0.53 14.12 7.35
N LEU A 86 0.39 14.88 6.75
CA LEU A 86 1.51 14.33 6.00
C LEU A 86 2.62 13.87 6.95
N LEU A 87 3.04 12.62 6.82
CA LEU A 87 4.25 12.05 7.40
C LEU A 87 5.29 11.92 6.27
N PRO A 88 6.24 12.87 6.15
CA PRO A 88 7.16 12.97 5.01
C PRO A 88 8.34 11.99 5.13
N TYR A 89 8.04 10.71 5.32
CA TYR A 89 8.98 9.64 5.62
C TYR A 89 8.62 8.38 4.83
N ALA A 90 9.60 7.49 4.65
CA ALA A 90 9.34 6.12 4.21
C ALA A 90 8.79 5.27 5.37
N ALA A 91 7.66 4.59 5.16
CA ALA A 91 7.25 3.48 6.00
C ALA A 91 8.28 2.35 5.87
N TRP A 92 8.84 1.89 6.99
CA TRP A 92 9.86 0.84 6.98
C TRP A 92 9.78 -0.05 8.23
N VAL A 93 10.65 -1.05 8.29
CA VAL A 93 10.69 -2.05 9.37
C VAL A 93 11.49 -1.63 10.60
N LYS A 94 12.10 -0.45 10.55
CA LYS A 94 12.86 0.22 11.63
C LYS A 94 13.11 1.69 11.26
N ASN A 95 13.48 2.50 12.24
CA ASN A 95 14.03 3.83 11.99
C ASN A 95 15.39 3.70 11.27
N ASP A 96 15.53 4.33 10.09
CA ASP A 96 16.73 4.24 9.26
C ASP A 96 16.85 5.41 8.25
N THR A 97 17.97 5.50 7.55
CA THR A 97 18.17 6.38 6.40
C THR A 97 18.35 5.54 5.14
N LEU A 98 17.33 5.55 4.27
CA LEU A 98 17.26 4.65 3.11
C LEU A 98 17.66 5.34 1.81
N SER A 99 18.12 4.52 0.85
CA SER A 99 18.35 4.96 -0.53
C SER A 99 17.08 4.76 -1.35
N PHE A 100 16.54 5.87 -1.86
CA PHE A 100 15.37 5.92 -2.71
C PHE A 100 15.81 6.12 -4.18
N GLU A 101 15.62 5.10 -5.00
CA GLU A 101 15.94 5.14 -6.43
C GLU A 101 14.74 5.65 -7.23
N ILE A 102 14.86 6.83 -7.84
CA ILE A 102 13.91 7.27 -8.87
C ILE A 102 14.31 6.63 -10.19
N ASN A 103 13.70 5.48 -10.48
CA ASN A 103 13.83 4.78 -11.75
C ASN A 103 12.63 5.14 -12.64
N GLY A 104 12.87 5.24 -13.96
CA GLY A 104 11.78 5.22 -14.94
C GLY A 104 11.30 3.79 -15.17
N ASP A 105 10.10 3.64 -15.74
CA ASP A 105 9.69 2.34 -16.29
C ASP A 105 10.70 1.87 -17.36
N PRO A 106 10.89 0.55 -17.55
CA PRO A 106 11.70 0.02 -18.64
C PRO A 106 11.27 0.62 -19.99
N GLY A 107 12.22 1.26 -20.70
CA GLY A 107 11.94 1.97 -21.96
C GLY A 107 11.41 3.41 -21.82
N LYS A 108 11.21 3.93 -20.60
CA LYS A 108 10.89 5.34 -20.29
C LYS A 108 11.98 6.03 -19.47
N GLU A 109 13.17 5.45 -19.43
CA GLU A 109 14.30 5.93 -18.63
C GLU A 109 14.64 7.40 -18.90
N ASP A 110 14.59 7.82 -20.17
CA ASP A 110 14.89 9.21 -20.54
C ASP A 110 13.71 10.17 -20.29
N GLU A 111 12.45 9.70 -20.38
CA GLU A 111 11.28 10.48 -19.95
C GLU A 111 11.28 10.71 -18.43
N ALA A 112 11.67 9.70 -17.64
CA ALA A 112 11.78 9.82 -16.18
C ALA A 112 12.96 10.70 -15.76
N LYS A 113 14.11 10.62 -16.45
CA LYS A 113 15.24 11.54 -16.26
C LYS A 113 14.87 12.99 -16.62
N ALA A 114 14.11 13.21 -17.70
CA ALA A 114 13.73 14.54 -18.16
C ALA A 114 12.59 15.18 -17.34
N SER A 115 11.62 14.39 -16.87
CA SER A 115 10.46 14.89 -16.12
C SER A 115 10.61 14.84 -14.60
N GLY A 116 11.53 14.01 -14.08
CA GLY A 116 11.65 13.72 -12.64
C GLY A 116 10.48 12.92 -12.06
N ARG A 117 9.53 12.44 -12.88
CA ARG A 117 8.30 11.76 -12.47
C ARG A 117 8.41 10.23 -12.63
N GLY A 118 9.25 9.60 -11.84
CA GLY A 118 9.23 8.14 -11.63
C GLY A 118 8.73 7.84 -10.22
N MET A 119 7.89 6.81 -10.06
CA MET A 119 7.60 6.27 -8.72
C MET A 119 8.87 5.60 -8.20
N GLY A 120 9.49 6.21 -7.19
CA GLY A 120 10.78 5.76 -6.70
C GLY A 120 10.66 4.54 -5.77
N ARG A 121 11.71 3.73 -5.75
CA ARG A 121 11.76 2.49 -4.99
C ARG A 121 12.82 2.56 -3.90
N ILE A 122 12.46 2.13 -2.69
CA ILE A 122 13.41 1.91 -1.59
C ILE A 122 14.31 0.73 -1.94
N ARG A 123 15.63 0.88 -1.78
CA ARG A 123 16.57 -0.25 -1.78
C ARG A 123 17.42 -0.28 -0.51
N PRO A 124 17.58 -1.46 0.13
CA PRO A 124 18.67 -1.68 1.07
C PRO A 124 20.02 -1.44 0.38
N THR A 125 20.96 -0.82 1.10
CA THR A 125 22.28 -0.40 0.61
C THR A 125 23.24 -1.57 0.40
N ALA A 126 22.92 -2.48 -0.53
CA ALA A 126 23.69 -3.68 -0.84
C ALA A 126 24.18 -3.73 -2.31
N GLY A 127 25.35 -3.13 -2.55
CA GLY A 127 26.36 -3.63 -3.50
C GLY A 127 26.13 -3.54 -5.02
N LYS A 128 24.93 -3.24 -5.54
CA LYS A 128 24.71 -3.11 -7.00
C LYS A 128 24.96 -1.70 -7.50
N LYS A 129 25.66 -1.55 -8.64
CA LYS A 129 25.88 -0.25 -9.30
C LYS A 129 24.54 0.39 -9.66
N MET A 130 24.29 1.57 -9.10
CA MET A 130 23.03 2.31 -9.25
C MET A 130 23.11 3.19 -10.52
N SER A 131 22.10 3.10 -11.39
CA SER A 131 22.01 3.87 -12.65
C SER A 131 21.00 5.02 -12.62
N GLY A 132 20.13 5.07 -11.60
CA GLY A 132 19.08 6.08 -11.41
C GLY A 132 19.49 7.24 -10.49
N LYS A 133 18.60 8.23 -10.35
CA LYS A 133 18.78 9.35 -9.40
C LYS A 133 18.45 8.85 -8.00
N VAL A 134 19.49 8.66 -7.18
CA VAL A 134 19.36 8.25 -5.78
C VAL A 134 19.10 9.47 -4.90
N ARG A 135 18.12 9.37 -4.00
CA ARG A 135 17.91 10.33 -2.91
C ARG A 135 18.02 9.59 -1.57
N SER A 136 18.56 10.27 -0.57
CA SER A 136 18.48 9.80 0.82
C SER A 136 17.12 10.20 1.38
N VAL A 137 16.37 9.25 1.93
CA VAL A 137 15.08 9.49 2.60
C VAL A 137 15.13 9.00 4.05
N GLN A 138 14.50 9.73 4.96
CA GLN A 138 14.31 9.28 6.33
C GLN A 138 13.18 8.24 6.37
N ALA A 139 13.40 7.16 7.09
CA ALA A 139 12.46 6.07 7.26
C ALA A 139 12.20 5.82 8.75
N PHE A 140 10.99 5.37 9.07
CA PHE A 140 10.56 5.09 10.44
C PHE A 140 10.00 3.68 10.57
N ASP A 141 10.04 3.13 11.78
CA ASP A 141 9.34 1.88 12.09
C ASP A 141 7.83 2.12 12.04
N PHE A 142 7.21 1.65 10.95
CA PHE A 142 5.78 1.80 10.73
C PHE A 142 4.95 1.02 11.76
N ALA A 143 5.44 -0.13 12.22
CA ALA A 143 4.75 -0.95 13.19
C ALA A 143 4.77 -0.33 14.60
N GLU A 144 5.90 0.23 15.03
CA GLU A 144 5.97 0.98 16.30
C GLU A 144 5.10 2.23 16.26
N TRP A 145 5.14 3.00 15.16
CA TRP A 145 4.30 4.19 14.99
C TRP A 145 2.81 3.86 15.04
N LEU A 146 2.37 2.79 14.37
CA LEU A 146 0.97 2.36 14.40
C LEU A 146 0.54 2.04 15.84
N LYS A 147 1.33 1.25 16.58
CA LYS A 147 1.07 0.89 17.98
C LYS A 147 1.10 2.08 18.96
N GLN A 148 1.70 3.20 18.57
CA GLN A 148 1.69 4.46 19.35
C GLN A 148 0.53 5.39 18.96
N THR A 149 -0.04 5.23 17.77
CA THR A 149 -1.04 6.15 17.19
C THR A 149 -2.47 5.68 17.38
N VAL A 150 -2.72 4.36 17.34
CA VAL A 150 -4.06 3.77 17.41
C VAL A 150 -4.17 2.67 18.47
N SER A 151 -5.39 2.37 18.86
CA SER A 151 -5.76 1.30 19.80
C SER A 151 -6.77 0.33 19.17
N GLU A 152 -7.01 -0.81 19.81
CA GLU A 152 -8.02 -1.80 19.37
C GLU A 152 -9.46 -1.23 19.29
N GLN A 153 -9.72 -0.09 19.95
CA GLN A 153 -11.01 0.63 19.94
C GLN A 153 -11.18 1.57 18.73
N ASP A 154 -10.11 1.82 17.97
CA ASP A 154 -10.13 2.67 16.79
C ASP A 154 -10.40 1.81 15.54
N TYR A 155 -11.02 2.40 14.51
CA TYR A 155 -11.32 1.69 13.26
C TYR A 155 -10.32 2.10 12.20
N VAL A 156 -9.48 1.16 11.76
CA VAL A 156 -8.25 1.46 11.02
C VAL A 156 -8.32 0.84 9.62
N VAL A 157 -8.31 1.72 8.61
CA VAL A 157 -8.26 1.36 7.20
C VAL A 157 -6.90 1.75 6.63
N MET A 158 -6.15 0.79 6.12
CA MET A 158 -4.82 1.00 5.55
C MET A 158 -4.84 0.80 4.03
N LYS A 159 -4.53 1.83 3.23
CA LYS A 159 -4.08 1.60 1.83
C LYS A 159 -2.56 1.50 1.82
N MET A 160 -2.02 0.43 1.25
CA MET A 160 -0.59 0.22 1.05
C MET A 160 -0.29 0.02 -0.44
N ASP A 161 0.75 0.71 -0.90
CA ASP A 161 1.20 0.83 -2.28
C ASP A 161 2.57 1.51 -2.19
N VAL A 162 3.61 0.69 -2.09
CA VAL A 162 4.93 1.10 -1.56
C VAL A 162 6.09 0.54 -2.40
N GLU A 163 5.82 0.30 -3.67
CA GLU A 163 6.84 0.00 -4.69
C GLU A 163 7.75 -1.20 -4.34
N GLY A 164 7.18 -2.27 -3.76
CA GLY A 164 7.89 -3.53 -3.53
C GLY A 164 8.39 -3.76 -2.11
N THR A 165 8.10 -2.86 -1.15
CA THR A 165 8.40 -3.06 0.28
C THR A 165 7.24 -3.68 1.07
N GLU A 166 6.16 -4.09 0.40
CA GLU A 166 5.04 -4.80 1.02
C GLU A 166 5.52 -6.08 1.72
N PHE A 167 6.50 -6.74 1.11
CA PHE A 167 7.14 -7.98 1.58
C PHE A 167 8.09 -7.79 2.77
N ASP A 168 8.49 -6.56 3.09
CA ASP A 168 9.19 -6.23 4.34
C ASP A 168 8.19 -5.80 5.42
N LEU A 169 7.22 -4.96 5.05
CA LEU A 169 6.28 -4.31 5.96
C LEU A 169 5.20 -5.25 6.49
N ILE A 170 4.57 -6.08 5.66
CA ILE A 170 3.50 -6.98 6.10
C ILE A 170 4.04 -8.04 7.09
N PRO A 171 5.17 -8.73 6.85
CA PRO A 171 5.78 -9.59 7.86
C PRO A 171 6.15 -8.85 9.15
N ARG A 172 6.69 -7.62 9.07
CA ARG A 172 6.96 -6.79 10.27
C ARG A 172 5.70 -6.50 11.08
N LEU A 173 4.56 -6.26 10.43
CA LEU A 173 3.27 -6.07 11.13
C LEU A 173 2.78 -7.35 11.83
N PHE A 174 3.04 -8.53 11.25
CA PHE A 174 2.80 -9.83 11.90
C PHE A 174 3.72 -10.05 13.10
N ASP A 175 5.04 -9.96 12.90
CA ASP A 175 6.07 -10.21 13.93
C ASP A 175 5.89 -9.34 15.18
N THR A 176 5.41 -8.11 15.01
CA THR A 176 5.17 -7.15 16.09
C THR A 176 3.77 -7.22 16.69
N GLY A 177 2.86 -8.00 16.09
CA GLY A 177 1.42 -7.98 16.39
C GLY A 177 0.71 -6.67 16.05
N ALA A 178 1.37 -5.73 15.35
CA ALA A 178 0.77 -4.46 14.94
C ALA A 178 -0.37 -4.66 13.93
N ILE A 179 -0.37 -5.77 13.18
CA ILE A 179 -1.42 -6.11 12.22
C ILE A 179 -2.81 -6.22 12.87
N CYS A 180 -2.89 -6.61 14.15
CA CYS A 180 -4.14 -6.72 14.90
C CYS A 180 -4.84 -5.37 15.15
N LEU A 181 -4.14 -4.25 14.90
CA LEU A 181 -4.69 -2.90 14.97
C LEU A 181 -5.29 -2.43 13.63
N VAL A 182 -5.28 -3.25 12.58
CA VAL A 182 -5.79 -2.90 11.24
C VAL A 182 -7.02 -3.74 10.90
N ASP A 183 -8.19 -3.11 10.88
CA ASP A 183 -9.44 -3.80 10.58
C ASP A 183 -9.59 -4.12 9.08
N GLU A 184 -9.06 -3.26 8.20
CA GLU A 184 -9.30 -3.33 6.75
C GLU A 184 -8.09 -2.82 5.93
N VAL A 185 -7.68 -3.56 4.90
CA VAL A 185 -6.46 -3.30 4.11
C VAL A 185 -6.77 -3.25 2.60
N PHE A 186 -6.27 -2.22 1.92
CA PHE A 186 -6.28 -2.10 0.46
C PHE A 186 -4.82 -2.16 -0.02
N LEU A 187 -4.38 -3.32 -0.48
CA LEU A 187 -2.97 -3.60 -0.76
C LEU A 187 -2.73 -3.76 -2.26
N GLU A 188 -1.87 -2.90 -2.81
CA GLU A 188 -1.27 -3.08 -4.13
C GLU A 188 0.07 -3.80 -3.98
N CYS A 189 0.11 -5.06 -4.42
CA CYS A 189 1.31 -5.89 -4.32
C CYS A 189 2.15 -5.80 -5.59
N HIS A 190 3.46 -5.61 -5.42
CA HIS A 190 4.40 -5.30 -6.49
C HIS A 190 5.28 -6.51 -6.86
N TYR A 191 5.12 -7.01 -8.08
CA TYR A 191 5.73 -8.24 -8.57
C TYR A 191 6.15 -8.16 -10.05
N ASN A 192 6.90 -9.16 -10.51
CA ASN A 192 7.53 -9.26 -11.84
C ASN A 192 6.54 -9.50 -13.01
N ARG A 193 5.61 -8.55 -13.23
CA ARG A 193 4.59 -8.58 -14.30
C ARG A 193 5.17 -8.88 -15.69
N TRP A 194 4.41 -9.58 -16.53
CA TRP A 194 4.73 -9.81 -17.95
C TRP A 194 4.92 -8.52 -18.74
N GLN A 195 5.91 -8.48 -19.63
CA GLN A 195 6.23 -7.31 -20.44
C GLN A 195 5.39 -7.24 -21.72
N ARG A 196 4.70 -6.12 -21.95
CA ARG A 196 3.87 -5.90 -23.15
C ARG A 196 4.70 -5.81 -24.45
N CYS A 197 5.95 -5.35 -24.37
CA CYS A 197 6.85 -5.27 -25.52
C CYS A 197 7.34 -6.64 -26.00
N CYS A 198 7.42 -7.59 -25.07
CA CYS A 198 8.40 -8.66 -25.10
C CYS A 198 7.74 -9.95 -24.61
N PRO A 199 6.96 -10.65 -25.47
CA PRO A 199 6.19 -11.82 -25.07
C PRO A 199 7.06 -12.94 -24.51
N GLY A 200 6.68 -13.46 -23.35
CA GLY A 200 7.47 -14.47 -22.62
C GLY A 200 8.54 -13.88 -21.67
N GLU A 201 8.75 -12.57 -21.67
CA GLU A 201 9.64 -11.91 -20.71
C GLU A 201 8.85 -11.29 -19.54
N ARG A 202 9.37 -11.46 -18.32
CA ARG A 202 8.90 -10.76 -17.12
C ARG A 202 9.72 -9.50 -16.87
N SER A 203 9.12 -8.50 -16.22
CA SER A 203 9.79 -7.26 -15.87
C SER A 203 10.80 -7.48 -14.72
N PRO A 204 12.07 -7.04 -14.84
CA PRO A 204 13.05 -7.13 -13.76
C PRO A 204 12.88 -6.03 -12.68
N LYS A 205 11.81 -5.21 -12.72
CA LYS A 205 11.56 -4.12 -11.74
C LYS A 205 11.45 -4.66 -10.31
N TYR A 206 10.84 -5.83 -10.14
CA TYR A 206 10.70 -6.54 -8.87
C TYR A 206 11.22 -7.97 -9.01
N GLN A 207 11.59 -8.59 -7.89
CA GLN A 207 12.07 -9.98 -7.88
C GLN A 207 10.92 -10.96 -7.70
N ASN A 208 10.01 -10.61 -6.78
CA ASN A 208 8.88 -11.39 -6.33
C ASN A 208 7.86 -11.63 -7.45
N THR A 209 7.12 -12.72 -7.33
CA THR A 209 6.15 -13.26 -8.28
C THR A 209 4.71 -12.92 -7.87
N TYR A 210 3.75 -13.22 -8.76
CA TYR A 210 2.33 -13.11 -8.41
C TYR A 210 1.92 -14.13 -7.34
N GLU A 211 2.57 -15.29 -7.30
CA GLU A 211 2.30 -16.36 -6.32
C GLU A 211 2.67 -15.90 -4.91
N GLU A 212 3.86 -15.32 -4.72
CA GLU A 212 4.27 -14.70 -3.44
C GLU A 212 3.34 -13.55 -3.02
N CYS A 213 2.77 -12.78 -3.96
CA CYS A 213 1.70 -11.82 -3.65
C CYS A 213 0.43 -12.52 -3.15
N LEU A 214 0.02 -13.64 -3.75
CA LEU A 214 -1.15 -14.41 -3.30
C LEU A 214 -0.95 -15.03 -1.92
N GLU A 215 0.25 -15.50 -1.59
CA GLU A 215 0.61 -15.94 -0.24
C GLU A 215 0.47 -14.79 0.77
N LEU A 216 0.90 -13.58 0.40
CA LEU A 216 0.75 -12.38 1.23
C LEU A 216 -0.73 -12.01 1.46
N PHE A 217 -1.56 -12.05 0.41
CA PHE A 217 -3.01 -11.84 0.55
C PHE A 217 -3.68 -12.95 1.37
N SER A 218 -3.25 -14.20 1.20
CA SER A 218 -3.83 -15.36 1.88
C SER A 218 -3.50 -15.36 3.37
N SER A 219 -2.25 -15.10 3.76
CA SER A 219 -1.82 -15.00 5.16
C SER A 219 -2.54 -13.89 5.93
N LEU A 220 -2.80 -12.74 5.28
CA LEU A 220 -3.65 -11.68 5.83
C LEU A 220 -5.09 -12.16 6.07
N ARG A 221 -5.71 -12.84 5.10
CA ARG A 221 -7.06 -13.41 5.27
C ARG A 221 -7.10 -14.50 6.35
N GLU A 222 -6.17 -15.44 6.36
CA GLU A 222 -6.08 -16.51 7.35
C GLU A 222 -5.91 -15.97 8.78
N SER A 223 -5.19 -14.86 8.92
CA SER A 223 -4.98 -14.16 10.20
C SER A 223 -6.16 -13.28 10.64
N GLY A 224 -7.26 -13.24 9.88
CA GLY A 224 -8.47 -12.50 10.24
C GLY A 224 -8.61 -11.10 9.63
N VAL A 225 -7.61 -10.61 8.88
CA VAL A 225 -7.59 -9.25 8.30
C VAL A 225 -8.41 -9.22 7.02
N LEU A 226 -9.29 -8.22 6.86
CA LEU A 226 -9.98 -8.00 5.59
C LEU A 226 -9.07 -7.27 4.60
N VAL A 227 -8.38 -8.02 3.73
CA VAL A 227 -7.53 -7.45 2.67
C VAL A 227 -8.18 -7.50 1.28
N HIS A 228 -8.19 -6.37 0.60
CA HIS A 228 -8.67 -6.18 -0.77
C HIS A 228 -7.50 -6.01 -1.74
N GLN A 229 -7.52 -6.75 -2.85
CA GLN A 229 -6.50 -6.64 -3.90
C GLN A 229 -6.69 -5.36 -4.73
N TRP A 230 -5.66 -4.50 -4.71
CA TRP A 230 -5.54 -3.25 -5.46
C TRP A 230 -4.45 -3.42 -6.56
N PHE A 231 -4.52 -2.71 -7.70
CA PHE A 231 -3.73 -3.01 -8.92
C PHE A 231 -3.53 -1.81 -9.87
#